data_AF-A0A818DFR1-F1
#
_entry.id   AF-A0A818DFR1-F1
#
_cell.length_a   1.000
_cell.length_b   1.000
_cell.length_c   1.000
_cell.angle_alpha   90.00
_cell.angle_beta   90.00
_cell.angle_gamma   90.00
#
_symmetry.space_group_name_H-M   'P 1'
#
loop_
_entity.id
_entity.type
_entity.pdbx_description
1 polymer ?
#
loop_
_entity_poly.entity_id
_entity_poly.type
_entity_poly.pdbx_seq_one_letter_code
_entity_poly.pdbx_strand_id
1 'polypeptide(L)'
;MSVVGLHMLSQLQTLLMIAKHTDASVPFRNINVMFSGDFLQFAPVRNMALYSDVIPPITDTNDSKKQIKDKNTQRQIQYRVERALWTHVNTVITLTRQMRVEDPDFLAIQNHIHFGNGTVEDHKKLCTRIVSPLNDLKKLNDMERKKSCHACVSQLFKNEIKQCL
;
A
#
# COMPACT_ATOMS: atom_id res chain seq x y z
N MET A 1 1.01 3.63 8.03
CA MET A 1 1.67 2.32 7.97
C MET A 1 0.80 1.34 7.19
N SER A 2 0.49 1.63 5.93
CA SER A 2 -0.40 0.77 5.15
C SER A 2 0.34 -0.28 4.31
N VAL A 3 1.59 -0.01 3.94
CA VAL A 3 2.42 -0.88 3.09
C VAL A 3 3.20 -1.92 3.92
N VAL A 4 3.28 -1.74 5.24
CA VAL A 4 3.92 -2.71 6.14
C VAL A 4 2.92 -3.82 6.43
N GLY A 5 3.27 -5.04 6.05
CA GLY A 5 2.44 -6.22 6.33
C GLY A 5 2.80 -6.92 7.64
N LEU A 6 1.92 -7.80 8.09
CA LEU A 6 2.07 -8.56 9.34
C LEU A 6 3.39 -9.34 9.43
N HIS A 7 3.85 -9.90 8.30
CA HIS A 7 5.11 -10.63 8.28
C HIS A 7 6.33 -9.75 8.58
N MET A 8 6.34 -8.49 8.15
CA MET A 8 7.46 -7.59 8.46
C MET A 8 7.46 -7.22 9.94
N LEU A 9 6.28 -7.08 10.54
CA LEU A 9 6.14 -6.78 11.97
C LEU A 9 6.68 -7.94 12.83
N SER A 10 6.46 -9.18 12.41
CA SER A 10 6.95 -10.37 13.11
C SER A 10 8.46 -10.57 12.96
N GLN A 11 9.00 -10.25 11.78
CA GLN A 11 10.45 -10.19 11.56
C GLN A 11 11.10 -9.14 12.47
N LEU A 12 10.50 -7.95 12.58
CA LEU A 12 10.96 -6.91 13.50
C LEU A 12 10.98 -7.42 14.95
N GLN A 13 9.89 -8.03 15.41
CA GLN A 13 9.81 -8.61 16.76
C GLN A 13 10.89 -9.68 17.00
N THR A 14 11.17 -10.51 15.99
CA THR A 14 12.20 -11.55 16.06
C THR A 14 13.59 -10.93 16.15
N LEU A 15 13.88 -9.90 15.35
CA LEU A 15 15.15 -9.18 15.42
C LEU A 15 15.33 -8.49 16.77
N LEU A 16 14.26 -7.90 17.32
CA LEU A 16 14.28 -7.29 18.65
C LEU A 16 14.51 -8.32 19.75
N MET A 17 13.96 -9.53 19.61
CA MET A 17 14.20 -10.65 20.53
C MET A 17 15.67 -11.04 20.54
N ILE A 18 16.28 -11.21 19.36
CA ILE A 18 17.68 -11.57 19.22
C ILE A 18 18.57 -10.47 19.80
N ALA A 19 18.30 -9.20 19.45
CA ALA A 19 19.13 -8.08 19.86
C ALA A 19 19.08 -7.79 21.37
N LYS A 20 17.92 -7.97 22.02
CA LYS A 20 17.74 -7.64 23.43
C LYS A 20 17.79 -8.85 24.38
N HIS A 21 18.02 -10.06 23.86
CA HIS A 21 18.05 -11.31 24.64
C HIS A 21 16.92 -11.42 25.69
N THR A 22 15.69 -11.16 25.25
CA THR A 22 14.51 -11.05 26.13
C THR A 22 13.41 -12.04 25.73
N ASP A 23 12.60 -12.42 26.72
CA ASP A 23 11.55 -13.42 26.57
C ASP A 23 10.49 -13.05 25.55
N ALA A 24 9.89 -14.09 24.94
CA ALA A 24 8.91 -13.97 23.87
C ALA A 24 7.62 -13.23 24.26
N SER A 25 7.30 -13.16 25.56
CA SER A 25 6.03 -12.65 26.10
C SER A 25 5.86 -11.13 26.00
N VAL A 26 6.95 -10.36 25.95
CA VAL A 26 6.86 -8.88 26.00
C VAL A 26 6.75 -8.27 24.60
N PRO A 27 5.63 -7.62 24.22
CA PRO A 27 5.49 -7.02 22.88
C PRO A 27 6.55 -5.94 22.65
N PHE A 28 7.17 -5.92 21.46
CA PHE A 28 8.23 -4.98 21.06
C PHE A 28 9.40 -4.84 22.05
N ARG A 29 9.56 -5.77 23.00
CA ARG A 29 10.64 -5.81 24.00
C ARG A 29 10.83 -4.48 24.74
N ASN A 30 9.72 -3.89 25.21
CA ASN A 30 9.67 -2.60 25.91
C ASN A 30 10.27 -1.43 25.10
N ILE A 31 10.18 -1.49 23.78
CA ILE A 31 10.45 -0.34 22.93
C ILE A 31 9.13 0.39 22.71
N ASN A 32 9.15 1.70 22.93
CA ASN A 32 8.04 2.55 22.54
C ASN A 32 8.00 2.64 21.02
N VAL A 33 7.00 2.02 20.41
CA VAL A 33 6.83 2.01 18.95
C VAL A 33 5.67 2.92 18.60
N MET A 34 5.91 3.88 17.72
CA MET A 34 4.88 4.73 17.13
C MET A 34 4.70 4.37 15.66
N PHE A 35 3.48 3.98 15.30
CA PHE A 35 3.11 3.73 13.91
C PHE A 35 2.33 4.92 13.36
N SER A 36 2.72 5.42 12.19
CA SER A 36 2.03 6.54 11.54
C SER A 36 1.76 6.27 10.07
N GLY A 37 0.64 6.79 9.58
CA GLY A 37 0.24 6.79 8.18
C GLY A 37 -1.15 6.22 7.97
N ASP A 38 -1.51 6.01 6.71
CA ASP A 38 -2.89 5.96 6.29
C ASP A 38 -3.24 4.63 5.61
N PHE A 39 -4.10 3.84 6.23
CA PHE A 39 -4.46 2.48 5.81
C PHE A 39 -5.27 2.41 4.52
N LEU A 40 -5.89 3.51 4.09
CA LEU A 40 -6.70 3.57 2.87
C LEU A 40 -5.89 3.93 1.62
N GLN A 41 -4.61 4.31 1.75
CA GLN A 41 -3.76 4.67 0.60
C GLN A 41 -3.32 3.46 -0.22
N PHE A 42 -2.41 2.64 0.34
CA PHE A 42 -1.84 1.49 -0.37
C PHE A 42 -1.73 0.29 0.53
N ALA A 43 -2.27 -0.86 0.12
CA ALA A 43 -2.10 -2.12 0.84
C ALA A 43 -0.66 -2.65 0.71
N PRO A 44 -0.20 -3.53 1.62
CA PRO A 44 1.11 -4.17 1.50
C PRO A 44 1.21 -5.01 0.23
N VAL A 45 2.36 -4.97 -0.43
CA VAL A 45 2.61 -5.78 -1.63
C VAL A 45 2.88 -7.23 -1.21
N ARG A 46 2.06 -8.16 -1.72
CA ARG A 46 2.21 -9.63 -1.50
C ARG A 46 2.24 -10.06 -0.02
N ASN A 47 1.71 -9.23 0.87
CA ASN A 47 1.68 -9.49 2.31
C ASN A 47 0.30 -9.10 2.87
N MET A 48 -0.07 -9.67 4.00
CA MET A 48 -1.35 -9.35 4.64
C MET A 48 -1.27 -7.99 5.34
N ALA A 49 -2.27 -7.15 5.12
CA ALA A 49 -2.43 -5.89 5.83
C ALA A 49 -2.61 -6.10 7.34
N LEU A 50 -2.09 -5.15 8.13
CA LEU A 50 -2.20 -5.16 9.59
C LEU A 50 -3.65 -5.14 10.08
N TYR A 51 -4.52 -4.48 9.32
CA TYR A 51 -5.96 -4.33 9.57
C TYR A 51 -6.82 -5.42 8.91
N SER A 52 -6.21 -6.44 8.31
CA SER A 52 -7.00 -7.52 7.70
C SER A 52 -7.64 -8.37 8.78
N ASP A 53 -8.98 -8.32 8.86
CA ASP A 53 -9.75 -9.20 9.75
C ASP A 53 -9.94 -10.61 9.19
N VAL A 54 -9.57 -10.82 7.93
CA VAL A 54 -9.74 -12.09 7.22
C VAL A 54 -8.78 -13.13 7.78
N ILE A 55 -9.28 -13.91 8.73
CA ILE A 55 -8.68 -15.20 9.08
C ILE A 55 -9.00 -16.13 7.89
N PRO A 56 -8.00 -16.64 7.15
CA PRO A 56 -8.25 -17.60 6.10
C PRO A 56 -9.01 -18.80 6.71
N PRO A 57 -10.17 -19.20 6.17
CA PRO A 57 -10.92 -20.33 6.71
C PRO A 57 -10.06 -21.60 6.66
N ILE A 58 -10.12 -22.38 7.72
CA ILE A 58 -9.60 -23.76 7.73
C ILE A 58 -10.59 -24.57 6.90
N THR A 59 -10.36 -24.67 5.59
CA THR A 59 -11.11 -25.63 4.77
C THR A 59 -10.51 -27.00 5.03
N ASP A 60 -11.13 -27.74 5.94
CA ASP A 60 -10.92 -29.18 6.09
C ASP A 60 -11.58 -29.91 4.92
N THR A 61 -11.02 -29.77 3.71
CA THR A 61 -11.38 -30.68 2.62
C THR A 61 -10.70 -32.02 2.88
N ASN A 62 -11.54 -32.97 3.28
CA ASN A 62 -11.26 -34.39 3.27
C ASN A 62 -10.95 -34.79 1.83
N ASP A 63 -9.66 -34.90 1.52
CA ASP A 63 -9.06 -36.01 0.79
C ASP A 63 -7.76 -35.57 0.12
N SER A 64 -6.72 -36.37 0.34
CA SER A 64 -5.49 -36.38 -0.46
C SER A 64 -4.65 -35.08 -0.46
N LYS A 65 -3.90 -34.82 0.64
CA LYS A 65 -2.57 -34.14 0.65
C LYS A 65 -2.10 -33.80 2.08
N LYS A 66 -1.49 -34.76 2.78
CA LYS A 66 -0.95 -34.57 4.14
C LYS A 66 0.07 -33.42 4.24
N GLN A 67 0.91 -33.22 3.20
CA GLN A 67 1.94 -32.17 3.18
C GLN A 67 1.42 -30.73 2.90
N ILE A 68 0.26 -30.56 2.25
CA ILE A 68 -0.32 -29.22 2.03
C ILE A 68 -1.08 -28.74 3.27
N LYS A 69 -1.65 -29.67 4.05
CA LYS A 69 -2.32 -29.36 5.32
C LYS A 69 -1.36 -28.72 6.32
N ASP A 70 -0.17 -29.27 6.53
CA ASP A 70 0.80 -28.76 7.51
C ASP A 70 1.26 -27.33 7.18
N LYS A 71 1.52 -27.02 5.90
CA LYS A 71 1.97 -25.68 5.47
C LYS A 71 0.89 -24.61 5.62
N ASN A 72 -0.37 -24.96 5.32
CA ASN A 72 -1.49 -24.03 5.49
C ASN A 72 -1.77 -23.78 6.98
N THR A 73 -1.74 -24.82 7.81
CA THR A 73 -1.90 -24.70 9.25
C THR A 73 -0.79 -23.86 9.87
N GLN A 74 0.46 -24.07 9.48
CA GLN A 74 1.59 -23.28 9.98
C GLN A 74 1.48 -21.80 9.57
N ARG A 75 1.08 -21.51 8.32
CA ARG A 75 0.86 -20.13 7.86
C ARG A 75 -0.26 -19.43 8.63
N GLN A 76 -1.32 -20.15 8.99
CA GLN A 76 -2.41 -19.61 9.79
C GLN A 76 -2.01 -19.37 11.26
N ILE A 77 -1.27 -20.29 11.87
CA ILE A 77 -0.72 -20.10 13.22
C ILE A 77 0.19 -18.88 13.24
N GLN A 78 1.09 -18.78 12.25
CA GLN A 78 1.96 -17.62 12.09
C GLN A 78 1.12 -16.35 12.02
N TYR A 79 0.16 -16.26 11.09
CA TYR A 79 -0.72 -15.09 10.97
C TYR A 79 -1.39 -14.69 12.30
N ARG A 80 -1.89 -15.65 13.08
CA ARG A 80 -2.49 -15.36 14.40
C ARG A 80 -1.50 -14.73 15.36
N VAL A 81 -0.26 -15.23 15.40
CA VAL A 81 0.82 -14.66 16.23
C VAL A 81 1.19 -13.26 15.74
N GLU A 82 1.33 -13.05 14.44
CA GLU A 82 1.67 -11.75 13.86
C GLU A 82 0.57 -10.71 14.12
N ARG A 83 -0.70 -11.13 14.04
CA ARG A 83 -1.85 -10.28 14.36
C ARG A 83 -1.97 -9.98 15.85
N ALA A 84 -1.67 -10.95 16.71
CA ALA A 84 -1.63 -10.73 18.16
C ALA A 84 -0.63 -9.62 18.53
N LEU A 85 0.50 -9.52 17.83
CA LEU A 85 1.45 -8.42 18.02
C LEU A 85 0.84 -7.05 17.65
N TRP A 86 0.09 -6.98 16.55
CA TRP A 86 -0.59 -5.74 16.15
C TRP A 86 -1.68 -5.34 17.16
N THR A 87 -2.40 -6.29 17.74
CA THR A 87 -3.42 -5.99 18.76
C THR A 87 -2.86 -5.47 20.09
N HIS A 88 -1.55 -5.59 20.34
CA HIS A 88 -0.91 -5.01 21.52
C HIS A 88 -0.69 -3.49 21.42
N VAL A 89 -0.95 -2.88 20.26
CA VAL A 89 -0.92 -1.42 20.12
C VAL A 89 -2.01 -0.81 20.99
N ASN A 90 -1.60 0.01 21.98
CA ASN A 90 -2.46 0.48 23.06
C ASN A 90 -3.29 1.72 22.70
N THR A 91 -2.82 2.54 21.77
CA THR A 91 -3.34 3.90 21.53
C THR A 91 -3.44 4.14 20.04
N VAL A 92 -4.60 4.63 19.61
CA VAL A 92 -4.86 5.09 18.24
C VAL A 92 -5.20 6.56 18.30
N ILE A 93 -4.50 7.37 17.52
CA ILE A 93 -4.74 8.81 17.37
C ILE A 93 -5.08 9.09 15.91
N THR A 94 -6.26 9.65 15.66
CA THR A 94 -6.71 10.03 14.32
C THR A 94 -6.50 11.53 14.10
N LEU A 95 -5.73 11.88 13.08
CA LEU A 95 -5.57 13.27 12.65
C LEU A 95 -6.70 13.64 11.69
N THR A 96 -7.47 14.69 12.01
CA THR A 96 -8.66 15.09 11.25
C THR A 96 -8.41 16.24 10.28
N ARG A 97 -7.39 17.06 10.53
CA ARG A 97 -7.08 18.24 9.72
C ARG A 97 -6.05 17.92 8.64
N GLN A 98 -6.42 18.09 7.38
CA GLN A 98 -5.49 18.06 6.25
C GLN A 98 -4.74 19.39 6.16
N MET A 99 -3.42 19.33 6.05
CA MET A 99 -2.55 20.51 5.96
C MET A 99 -1.94 20.70 4.56
N ARG A 100 -2.04 19.70 3.69
CA ARG A 100 -1.42 19.72 2.36
C ARG A 100 -2.18 20.58 1.34
N VAL A 101 -3.50 20.63 1.44
CA VAL A 101 -4.38 21.28 0.48
C VAL A 101 -5.12 22.40 1.20
N GLU A 102 -4.95 23.62 0.71
CA GLU A 102 -5.64 24.82 1.23
C GLU A 102 -6.99 25.06 0.55
N ASP A 103 -7.14 24.63 -0.71
CA ASP A 103 -8.37 24.76 -1.49
C ASP A 103 -9.48 23.85 -0.92
N PRO A 104 -10.58 24.42 -0.36
CA PRO A 104 -11.64 23.65 0.25
C PRO A 104 -12.38 22.75 -0.76
N ASP A 105 -12.49 23.17 -2.02
CA ASP A 105 -13.19 22.40 -3.05
C ASP A 105 -12.39 21.16 -3.43
N PHE A 106 -11.07 21.29 -3.54
CA PHE A 106 -10.21 20.15 -3.82
C PHE A 106 -10.08 19.22 -2.62
N LEU A 107 -10.09 19.76 -1.41
CA LEU A 107 -10.09 18.95 -0.18
C LEU A 107 -11.35 18.07 -0.10
N ALA A 108 -12.52 18.59 -0.46
CA ALA A 108 -13.76 17.82 -0.50
C ALA A 108 -13.65 16.64 -1.48
N ILE A 109 -13.16 16.88 -2.70
CA ILE A 109 -12.91 15.84 -3.71
C ILE A 109 -11.97 14.76 -3.16
N GLN A 110 -10.87 15.17 -2.53
CA GLN A 110 -9.89 14.23 -1.98
C GLN A 110 -10.51 13.35 -0.88
N ASN A 111 -11.31 13.93 0.01
CA ASN A 111 -12.00 13.18 1.07
C ASN A 111 -13.03 12.19 0.49
N HIS A 112 -13.78 12.58 -0.53
CA HIS A 112 -14.72 11.66 -1.20
C HIS A 112 -13.98 10.46 -1.79
N ILE A 113 -12.90 10.70 -2.54
CA ILE A 113 -12.10 9.62 -3.15
C ILE A 113 -11.46 8.75 -2.08
N HIS A 114 -10.98 9.35 -1.00
CA HIS A 114 -10.32 8.65 0.10
C HIS A 114 -11.22 7.59 0.74
N PHE A 115 -12.52 7.89 0.90
CA PHE A 115 -13.52 6.95 1.42
C PHE A 115 -14.25 6.14 0.33
N GLY A 116 -13.87 6.29 -0.94
CA GLY A 116 -14.53 5.60 -2.06
C GLY A 116 -15.91 6.17 -2.45
N ASN A 117 -16.26 7.36 -1.98
CA ASN A 117 -17.54 8.06 -2.23
C ASN A 117 -17.43 9.10 -3.36
N GLY A 118 -16.56 8.89 -4.35
CA GLY A 118 -16.35 9.84 -5.45
C GLY A 118 -17.61 10.06 -6.30
N THR A 119 -17.94 11.31 -6.60
CA THR A 119 -19.09 11.69 -7.42
C THR A 119 -18.74 11.91 -8.89
N VAL A 120 -19.77 12.00 -9.76
CA VAL A 120 -19.58 12.32 -11.19
C VAL A 120 -19.04 13.74 -11.35
N GLU A 121 -19.44 14.65 -10.46
CA GLU A 121 -18.99 16.03 -10.40
C GLU A 121 -17.50 16.10 -10.03
N ASP A 122 -17.06 15.30 -9.05
CA ASP A 122 -15.65 15.17 -8.67
C ASP A 122 -14.82 14.70 -9.86
N HIS A 123 -15.29 13.68 -10.60
CA HIS A 123 -14.64 13.20 -11.81
C HIS A 123 -14.51 14.30 -12.88
N LYS A 124 -15.59 15.05 -13.16
CA LYS A 124 -15.55 16.16 -14.12
C LYS A 124 -14.52 17.22 -13.72
N LYS A 125 -14.47 17.60 -12.44
CA LYS A 125 -13.49 18.56 -11.90
C LYS A 125 -12.05 18.06 -11.98
N LEU A 126 -11.83 16.75 -11.87
CA LEU A 126 -10.50 16.17 -12.07
C LEU A 126 -10.10 16.17 -13.56
N CYS A 127 -11.03 15.90 -14.47
CA CYS A 127 -10.77 15.95 -15.92
C CYS A 127 -10.40 17.35 -16.43
N THR A 128 -10.86 18.42 -15.78
CA THR A 128 -10.48 19.79 -16.16
C THR A 128 -9.04 20.14 -15.81
N ARG A 129 -8.35 19.32 -15.00
CA ARG A 129 -6.95 19.53 -14.60
C ARG A 129 -5.94 18.86 -15.55
N ILE A 130 -6.38 18.26 -16.65
CA ILE A 130 -5.47 17.75 -17.67
C ILE A 130 -4.80 18.96 -18.36
N VAL A 131 -3.53 19.20 -18.04
CA VAL A 131 -2.70 20.34 -18.50
C VAL A 131 -2.44 20.31 -20.02
N SER A 132 -2.84 19.25 -20.73
CA SER A 132 -2.66 19.15 -22.18
C SER A 132 -3.97 18.84 -22.88
N PRO A 133 -4.42 19.70 -23.83
CA PRO A 133 -5.52 19.35 -24.70
C PRO A 133 -5.21 18.03 -25.42
N LEU A 134 -6.17 17.11 -25.47
CA LEU A 134 -6.09 15.87 -26.28
C LEU A 134 -5.72 16.12 -27.76
N ASN A 135 -5.81 17.37 -28.23
CA ASN A 135 -5.33 17.80 -29.54
C ASN A 135 -3.81 17.65 -29.71
N ASP A 136 -3.01 17.68 -28.64
CA ASP A 136 -1.57 17.47 -28.71
C ASP A 136 -1.19 15.98 -28.77
N LEU A 137 -2.06 15.09 -28.29
CA LEU A 137 -1.91 13.63 -28.46
C LEU A 137 -2.19 13.19 -29.92
N LYS A 138 -3.07 13.88 -30.64
CA LYS A 138 -3.24 13.67 -32.08
C LYS A 138 -1.96 14.00 -32.87
N LYS A 139 -1.27 15.09 -32.51
CA LYS A 139 0.02 15.46 -33.13
C LYS A 139 1.13 14.45 -32.85
N LEU A 140 1.13 13.79 -31.68
CA LEU A 140 2.05 12.71 -31.35
C LEU A 140 1.81 11.46 -32.21
N ASN A 141 0.55 11.06 -32.39
CA ASN A 141 0.20 9.93 -33.28
C ASN A 141 0.56 10.20 -34.75
N ASP A 142 0.42 11.45 -35.22
CA ASP A 142 0.80 11.85 -36.59
C ASP A 142 2.32 11.95 -36.78
N MET A 143 3.08 12.30 -35.73
CA MET A 143 4.54 12.26 -35.73
C MET A 143 5.11 10.84 -35.64
N GLU A 144 4.48 9.95 -34.87
CA GLU A 144 4.89 8.54 -34.75
C GLU A 144 4.58 7.75 -36.03
N ARG A 145 3.46 8.03 -36.72
CA ARG A 145 3.19 7.46 -38.06
C ARG A 145 4.23 7.85 -39.10
N LYS A 146 4.85 9.04 -38.99
CA LYS A 146 5.96 9.47 -39.88
C LYS A 146 7.32 8.89 -39.48
N LYS A 147 7.49 8.39 -38.26
CA LYS A 147 8.75 7.78 -37.77
C LYS A 147 8.74 6.24 -37.77
N SER A 148 7.65 5.61 -38.23
CA SER A 148 7.56 4.15 -38.40
C SER A 148 8.47 3.57 -39.50
N CYS A 149 9.26 4.39 -40.20
CA CYS A 149 10.46 3.92 -40.89
C CYS A 149 11.67 4.40 -40.09
N HIS A 150 12.29 3.47 -39.37
CA HIS A 150 13.52 3.62 -38.58
C HIS A 150 13.42 4.27 -37.17
N ALA A 151 13.36 3.37 -36.19
CA ALA A 151 13.88 3.48 -34.82
C ALA A 151 13.09 4.33 -33.80
N CYS A 152 13.34 3.97 -32.52
CA CYS A 152 13.45 4.89 -31.38
C CYS A 152 12.41 4.76 -30.25
N VAL A 153 12.46 3.65 -29.50
CA VAL A 153 11.85 3.56 -28.14
C VAL A 153 12.86 3.96 -27.04
N SER A 154 14.15 4.14 -27.36
CA SER A 154 15.21 4.34 -26.34
C SER A 154 15.58 5.79 -26.03
N GLN A 155 14.99 6.81 -26.66
CA GLN A 155 15.38 8.22 -26.42
C GLN A 155 14.53 8.95 -25.37
N LEU A 156 13.29 8.53 -25.11
CA LEU A 156 12.40 9.30 -24.24
C LEU A 156 12.85 9.27 -22.76
N PHE A 157 13.47 8.18 -22.30
CA PHE A 157 14.02 8.11 -20.93
C PHE A 157 15.37 8.82 -20.73
N LYS A 158 16.08 9.22 -21.80
CA LYS A 158 17.39 9.87 -21.67
C LYS A 158 17.32 11.38 -21.51
N ASN A 159 16.19 12.00 -21.87
CA ASN A 159 16.08 13.46 -21.87
C ASN A 159 15.58 14.05 -20.54
N GLU A 160 14.93 13.27 -19.68
CA GLU A 160 14.48 13.75 -18.36
C GLU A 160 15.59 13.77 -17.29
N ILE A 161 16.73 13.10 -17.52
CA ILE A 161 17.86 13.10 -16.57
C ILE A 161 18.77 14.34 -16.76
N LYS A 162 18.65 15.07 -17.88
CA LYS A 162 19.50 16.25 -18.15
C LYS A 162 18.94 17.60 -17.68
N GLN A 163 17.76 17.64 -17.07
CA GLN A 163 17.20 18.88 -16.50
C GLN A 163 17.28 18.97 -14.97
N CYS A 164 17.93 18.00 -14.30
CA CYS A 164 18.14 18.03 -12.85
C CYS A 164 19.63 17.96 -12.44
N LEU A 165 20.53 18.53 -13.25
CA LEU A 165 21.91 18.86 -12.88
C LEU A 165 22.26 20.25 -13.38
#